data_AF-A0A449BLD6-F1
#
_entry.id   AF-A0A449BLD6-F1
#
_cell.length_a   1.000
_cell.length_b   1.000
_cell.length_c   1.000
_cell.angle_alpha   90.00
_cell.angle_beta   90.00
_cell.angle_gamma   90.00
#
_symmetry.space_group_name_H-M   'P 1'
#
loop_
_entity.id
_entity.type
_entity.pdbx_description
1 polymer ?
#
loop_
_entity_poly.entity_id
_entity_poly.type
_entity_poly.pdbx_seq_one_letter_code
_entity_poly.pdbx_strand_id
1 'polypeptide(L)'
;MNISQLITWVIAPVALISFIVVFTLLLLNMNEKERLLITEGVRDNEIIKSNIRKENKSNKVINGIGNILEAIVMIILVGIIGFGLFYQFSDQKESLLNSQVMVIASNSMAEINSRNTLVLENNLGNQFTKDDVIVLENLPKEEDIKLFDIIGYYNPYLKKTIIHRVVEIIENEAGLSFRFQGDANPSKDSVIVKYDDMIGIYNGQKYEKLGSIVRFARSPFAMMVMIVILYIVIFEEIIYRKIVKAIKAREALLNRWKESQYLLEAPDPEIEVQIETLNEQKRIENELKKMRAGKYEIIEDDSKYRFQLYDFEGEILCRSESYSSIKQCEYRLRSLAQTVEEGRYEIYKDRRGVYQIKMYTANKRLLILGATHRSLKKAKEALAQIEALSQSAQELSLNNQEVEVEAVLDQEQVLQTI
;
A
#
# COMPACT_ATOMS: atom_id res chain seq x y z
N MET A 1 19.64 6.31 49.64
CA MET A 1 19.55 5.83 48.25
C MET A 1 20.46 4.61 48.13
N ASN A 2 19.92 3.44 47.78
CA ASN A 2 20.72 2.22 47.66
C ASN A 2 21.55 2.24 46.36
N ILE A 3 22.61 1.42 46.27
CA ILE A 3 23.50 1.36 45.09
C ILE A 3 22.70 1.18 43.79
N SER A 4 21.67 0.33 43.79
CA SER A 4 20.77 0.15 42.66
C SER A 4 20.07 1.44 42.25
N GLN A 5 19.54 2.19 43.21
CA GLN A 5 18.89 3.48 42.95
C GLN A 5 19.88 4.53 42.42
N LEU A 6 21.13 4.54 42.90
CA LEU A 6 22.18 5.43 42.38
C LEU A 6 22.52 5.11 40.93
N ILE A 7 22.69 3.82 40.60
CA ILE A 7 22.94 3.38 39.23
C ILE A 7 21.78 3.79 38.32
N THR A 8 20.54 3.51 38.75
CA THR A 8 19.35 3.76 37.94
C THR A 8 19.04 5.24 37.75
N TRP A 9 19.16 6.07 38.79
CA TRP A 9 18.67 7.44 38.74
C TRP A 9 19.76 8.49 38.47
N VAL A 10 21.04 8.11 38.54
CA VAL A 10 22.15 9.05 38.32
C VAL A 10 23.07 8.57 37.21
N ILE A 11 23.63 7.37 37.35
CA ILE A 11 24.67 6.89 36.41
C ILE A 11 24.08 6.61 35.04
N ALA A 12 22.95 5.88 34.97
CA ALA A 12 22.31 5.55 33.69
C ALA A 12 21.87 6.79 32.89
N PRO A 13 21.20 7.80 33.48
CA PRO A 13 20.89 9.05 32.76
C PRO A 13 22.13 9.77 32.25
N VAL A 14 23.20 9.87 33.05
CA VAL A 14 24.43 10.55 32.62
C VAL A 14 25.07 9.83 31.43
N ALA A 15 25.14 8.49 31.47
CA ALA A 15 25.63 7.69 30.36
C ALA A 15 24.74 7.86 29.11
N LEU A 16 23.42 7.91 29.30
CA LEU A 16 22.44 8.12 28.22
C LEU A 16 22.63 9.47 27.55
N ILE A 17 22.76 10.54 28.33
CA ILE A 17 22.99 11.90 27.83
C ILE A 17 24.30 11.96 27.06
N SER A 18 25.37 11.36 27.59
CA SER A 18 26.66 11.28 26.89
C SER A 18 26.53 10.56 25.54
N PHE A 19 25.80 9.44 25.51
CA PHE A 19 25.55 8.70 24.29
C PHE A 19 24.75 9.52 23.27
N ILE A 20 23.68 10.18 23.72
CA ILE A 20 22.86 11.07 22.90
C ILE A 20 23.75 12.15 22.27
N VAL A 21 24.55 12.87 23.06
CA VAL A 21 25.42 13.95 22.58
C VAL A 21 26.40 13.46 21.50
N VAL A 22 27.10 12.34 21.74
CA VAL A 22 28.04 11.78 20.76
C VAL A 22 27.31 11.38 19.48
N PHE A 23 26.15 10.73 19.61
CA PHE A 23 25.34 10.32 18.47
C PHE A 23 24.81 11.52 17.68
N THR A 24 24.35 12.58 18.35
CA THR A 24 23.94 13.84 17.73
C THR A 24 25.08 14.43 16.90
N LEU A 25 26.29 14.52 17.47
CA LEU A 25 27.46 15.09 16.78
C LEU A 25 27.84 14.27 15.55
N LEU A 26 27.79 12.94 15.64
CA LEU A 26 28.05 12.06 14.51
C LEU A 26 27.04 12.28 13.38
N LEU A 27 25.74 12.28 13.69
CA LEU A 27 24.69 12.48 12.70
C LEU A 27 24.74 13.87 12.07
N LEU A 28 25.03 14.92 12.85
CA LEU A 28 25.21 16.27 12.31
C LEU A 28 26.40 16.34 11.34
N ASN A 29 27.54 15.74 11.69
CA ASN A 29 28.71 15.71 10.83
C ASN A 29 28.45 14.94 9.53
N MET A 30 27.78 13.78 9.62
CA MET A 30 27.39 13.01 8.43
C MET A 30 26.45 13.81 7.53
N ASN A 31 25.47 14.50 8.11
CA ASN A 31 24.53 15.34 7.37
C ASN A 31 25.21 16.54 6.68
N GLU A 32 26.13 17.23 7.35
CA GLU A 32 26.87 18.35 6.72
C GLU A 32 27.69 17.88 5.51
N LYS A 33 28.36 16.72 5.61
CA LYS A 33 29.06 16.11 4.46
C LYS A 33 28.10 15.80 3.32
N GLU A 34 26.94 15.21 3.65
CA GLU A 34 25.93 14.87 2.67
C GLU A 34 25.39 16.09 1.93
N ARG A 35 25.09 17.16 2.68
CA ARG A 35 24.65 18.43 2.11
C ARG A 35 25.70 19.03 1.20
N LEU A 36 26.98 18.98 1.59
CA LEU A 36 28.09 19.47 0.78
C LEU A 36 28.15 18.75 -0.58
N LEU A 37 28.10 17.41 -0.57
CA LEU A 37 28.09 16.59 -1.79
C LEU A 37 26.92 16.91 -2.73
N ILE A 38 25.75 17.23 -2.15
CA ILE A 38 24.57 17.67 -2.92
C ILE A 38 24.80 19.07 -3.50
N THR A 39 25.29 20.02 -2.69
CA THR A 39 25.46 21.41 -3.14
C THR A 39 26.56 21.57 -4.18
N GLU A 40 27.65 20.81 -4.07
CA GLU A 40 28.77 20.79 -5.00
C GLU A 40 28.45 20.04 -6.30
N GLY A 41 27.30 19.36 -6.38
CA GLY A 41 26.85 18.66 -7.58
C GLY A 41 27.44 17.28 -7.79
N VAL A 42 28.24 16.77 -6.83
CA VAL A 42 28.77 15.40 -6.85
C VAL A 42 27.63 14.36 -6.98
N ARG A 43 26.45 14.72 -6.49
CA ARG A 43 25.24 13.87 -6.45
C ARG A 43 24.22 14.15 -7.56
N ASP A 44 24.52 15.00 -8.53
CA ASP A 44 23.56 15.43 -9.56
C ASP A 44 23.02 14.26 -10.39
N ASN A 45 23.88 13.30 -10.75
CA ASN A 45 23.49 12.11 -11.50
C ASN A 45 22.43 11.26 -10.76
N GLU A 46 22.56 11.14 -9.43
CA GLU A 46 21.61 10.41 -8.60
C GLU A 46 20.28 11.14 -8.50
N ILE A 47 20.34 12.46 -8.30
CA ILE A 47 19.16 13.33 -8.23
C ILE A 47 18.35 13.24 -9.53
N ILE A 48 19.01 13.38 -10.68
CA ILE A 48 18.36 13.30 -12.01
C ILE A 48 17.70 11.93 -12.23
N LYS A 49 18.43 10.84 -11.97
CA LYS A 49 17.88 9.48 -12.08
C LYS A 49 16.66 9.27 -11.17
N SER A 50 16.70 9.82 -9.96
CA SER A 50 15.60 9.69 -9.00
C SER A 50 14.32 10.41 -9.46
N ASN A 51 14.45 11.55 -10.14
CA ASN A 51 13.31 12.31 -10.65
C ASN A 51 12.63 11.64 -11.84
N ILE A 52 13.42 11.09 -12.78
CA ILE A 52 12.87 10.29 -13.89
C ILE A 52 12.05 9.10 -13.35
N ARG A 53 12.50 8.48 -12.25
CA ARG A 53 11.76 7.39 -11.59
C ARG A 53 10.49 7.86 -10.87
N LYS A 54 10.42 9.10 -10.40
CA LYS A 54 9.24 9.67 -9.71
C LYS A 54 8.09 10.04 -10.66
N GLU A 55 8.37 10.44 -11.91
CA GLU A 55 7.33 10.70 -12.91
C GLU A 55 6.52 9.44 -13.27
N ASN A 56 7.12 8.26 -13.12
CA ASN A 56 6.40 6.99 -13.20
C ASN A 56 5.53 6.81 -11.94
N LYS A 57 4.25 7.20 -12.07
CA LYS A 57 3.11 7.33 -11.13
C LYS A 57 2.97 6.40 -9.89
N SER A 58 3.80 5.40 -9.66
CA SER A 58 3.64 4.42 -8.55
C SER A 58 4.05 4.94 -7.16
N ASN A 59 4.88 5.99 -7.06
CA ASN A 59 5.55 6.33 -5.78
C ASN A 59 4.74 7.26 -4.85
N LYS A 60 3.69 7.95 -5.32
CA LYS A 60 2.96 8.92 -4.49
C LYS A 60 2.10 8.24 -3.41
N VAL A 61 1.49 7.11 -3.74
CA VAL A 61 0.67 6.31 -2.81
C VAL A 61 1.55 5.60 -1.78
N ILE A 62 2.67 5.03 -2.21
CA ILE A 62 3.63 4.34 -1.32
C ILE A 62 4.20 5.31 -0.27
N ASN A 63 4.59 6.52 -0.68
CA ASN A 63 5.10 7.53 0.24
C ASN A 63 4.02 8.02 1.23
N GLY A 64 2.76 8.10 0.81
CA GLY A 64 1.66 8.45 1.70
C GLY A 64 1.41 7.40 2.78
N ILE A 65 1.45 6.12 2.41
CA ILE A 65 1.29 5.00 3.35
C ILE A 65 2.44 4.97 4.36
N GLY A 66 3.69 5.17 3.91
CA GLY A 66 4.86 5.22 4.78
C GLY A 66 4.74 6.27 5.88
N ASN A 67 4.35 7.49 5.52
CA ASN A 67 4.22 8.58 6.50
C ASN A 67 3.10 8.32 7.54
N ILE A 68 2.00 7.67 7.14
CA ILE A 68 0.92 7.29 8.06
C ILE A 68 1.42 6.24 9.05
N LEU A 69 2.14 5.23 8.55
CA LEU A 69 2.70 4.18 9.39
C LEU A 69 3.69 4.75 10.41
N GLU A 70 4.57 5.65 9.99
CA GLU A 70 5.53 6.32 10.87
C GLU A 70 4.84 7.11 11.99
N ALA A 71 3.81 7.88 11.64
CA ALA A 71 3.02 8.62 12.62
C ALA A 71 2.33 7.70 13.64
N ILE A 72 1.78 6.57 13.18
CA ILE A 72 1.17 5.55 14.06
C ILE A 72 2.22 4.99 15.03
N VAL A 73 3.41 4.62 14.54
CA VAL A 73 4.50 4.11 15.38
C VAL A 73 4.92 5.15 16.41
N MET A 74 5.01 6.43 16.02
CA MET A 74 5.35 7.53 16.93
C MET A 74 4.30 7.72 18.03
N ILE A 75 3.01 7.68 17.68
CA ILE A 75 1.91 7.77 18.66
C ILE A 75 1.94 6.60 19.63
N ILE A 76 2.17 5.38 19.14
CA ILE A 76 2.28 4.18 19.98
C ILE A 76 3.47 4.32 20.94
N LEU A 77 4.63 4.76 20.45
CA LEU A 77 5.84 4.86 21.24
C LEU A 77 5.72 5.95 22.33
N VAL A 78 5.14 7.10 21.99
CA VAL A 78 4.79 8.15 22.95
C VAL A 78 3.75 7.66 23.95
N GLY A 79 2.75 6.89 23.50
CA GLY A 79 1.72 6.29 24.35
C GLY A 79 2.30 5.30 25.37
N ILE A 80 3.22 4.43 24.94
CA ILE A 80 3.90 3.47 25.83
C ILE A 80 4.77 4.19 26.85
N ILE A 81 5.52 5.22 26.44
CA ILE A 81 6.33 6.02 27.37
C ILE A 81 5.42 6.75 28.36
N GLY A 82 4.37 7.42 27.89
CA GLY A 82 3.42 8.14 28.73
C GLY A 82 2.70 7.22 29.71
N PHE A 83 2.26 6.05 29.26
CA PHE A 83 1.69 5.00 30.10
C PHE A 83 2.70 4.49 31.13
N GLY A 84 3.93 4.21 30.71
CA GLY A 84 5.01 3.78 31.60
C GLY A 84 5.28 4.80 32.72
N LEU A 85 5.39 6.08 32.37
CA LEU A 85 5.56 7.17 33.32
C LEU A 85 4.35 7.30 34.25
N PHE A 86 3.13 7.28 33.72
CA PHE A 86 1.89 7.32 34.52
C PHE A 86 1.90 6.21 35.59
N TYR A 87 2.19 4.96 35.20
CA TYR A 87 2.25 3.83 36.15
C TYR A 87 3.45 3.88 37.10
N GLN A 88 4.51 4.59 36.78
CA GLN A 88 5.64 4.78 37.68
C GLN A 88 5.31 5.78 38.80
N PHE A 89 4.44 6.75 38.53
CA PHE A 89 4.04 7.78 39.49
C PHE A 89 2.71 7.50 40.19
N SER A 90 1.82 6.70 39.60
CA SER A 90 0.57 6.25 40.25
C SER A 90 0.85 5.11 41.23
N ASP A 91 0.41 5.27 42.48
CA ASP A 91 0.37 4.19 43.46
C ASP A 91 -0.49 3.03 42.93
N GLN A 92 -0.08 1.78 43.21
CA GLN A 92 -0.58 0.50 42.64
C GLN A 92 -2.09 0.19 42.81
N LYS A 93 -2.92 1.17 43.17
CA LYS A 93 -4.31 0.97 43.60
C LYS A 93 -5.38 1.40 42.59
N GLU A 94 -5.02 1.97 41.45
CA GLU A 94 -6.05 2.44 40.50
C GLU A 94 -6.59 1.30 39.63
N SER A 95 -7.87 0.99 39.86
CA SER A 95 -8.68 0.05 39.09
C SER A 95 -9.02 0.62 37.72
N LEU A 96 -8.81 -0.16 36.66
CA LEU A 96 -9.09 0.24 35.28
C LEU A 96 -10.43 -0.40 34.88
N LEU A 97 -11.49 0.40 34.81
CA LEU A 97 -12.84 -0.05 34.40
C LEU A 97 -13.32 -1.32 35.14
N ASN A 98 -13.39 -1.28 36.47
CA ASN A 98 -13.90 -2.39 37.32
C ASN A 98 -13.05 -3.69 37.30
N SER A 99 -11.83 -3.62 36.76
CA SER A 99 -10.91 -4.75 36.74
C SER A 99 -9.48 -4.30 37.03
N GLN A 100 -8.70 -5.19 37.61
CA GLN A 100 -7.28 -4.97 37.90
C GLN A 100 -6.45 -6.00 37.16
N VAL A 101 -5.55 -5.51 36.30
CA VAL A 101 -4.59 -6.35 35.59
C VAL A 101 -3.37 -6.56 36.49
N MET A 102 -3.14 -7.81 36.91
CA MET A 102 -2.07 -8.20 37.82
C MET A 102 -1.00 -9.00 37.10
N VAL A 103 0.27 -8.69 37.36
CA VAL A 103 1.40 -9.49 36.91
C VAL A 103 1.84 -10.41 38.04
N ILE A 104 1.85 -11.72 37.79
CA ILE A 104 2.22 -12.72 38.78
C ILE A 104 3.73 -12.65 39.06
N ALA A 105 4.09 -12.52 40.33
CA ALA A 105 5.47 -12.34 40.78
C ALA A 105 6.13 -13.63 41.30
N SER A 106 5.35 -14.64 41.67
CA SER A 106 5.80 -15.90 42.30
C SER A 106 5.16 -17.13 41.66
N ASN A 107 5.77 -18.29 41.90
CA ASN A 107 5.24 -19.59 41.47
C ASN A 107 4.36 -20.27 42.54
N SER A 108 3.79 -19.52 43.49
CA SER A 108 2.98 -20.10 44.58
C SER A 108 1.65 -20.69 44.11
N MET A 109 1.22 -20.36 42.89
CA MET A 109 0.03 -20.90 42.20
C MET A 109 0.39 -21.70 40.94
N ALA A 110 1.67 -22.03 40.71
CA ALA A 110 2.14 -22.57 39.43
C ALA A 110 1.87 -24.07 39.23
N GLU A 111 1.99 -24.84 40.31
CA GLU A 111 1.86 -26.30 40.31
C GLU A 111 1.05 -26.72 41.53
N ILE A 112 0.45 -27.90 41.48
CA ILE A 112 -0.26 -28.45 42.64
C ILE A 112 0.74 -29.20 43.51
N ASN A 113 0.93 -28.75 44.75
CA ASN A 113 1.80 -29.43 45.71
C ASN A 113 1.20 -30.78 46.14
N SER A 114 2.01 -31.83 46.20
CA SER A 114 1.57 -33.16 46.65
C SER A 114 1.02 -33.20 48.07
N ARG A 115 1.39 -32.23 48.93
CA ARG A 115 0.86 -32.08 50.30
C ARG A 115 -0.39 -31.20 50.39
N ASN A 116 -0.82 -30.60 49.28
CA ASN A 116 -2.03 -29.80 49.21
C ASN A 116 -3.20 -30.68 48.76
N THR A 117 -3.73 -31.48 49.69
CA THR A 117 -4.80 -32.46 49.41
C THR A 117 -6.09 -31.79 48.94
N LEU A 118 -6.39 -30.59 49.41
CA LEU A 118 -7.60 -29.84 49.04
C LEU A 118 -7.68 -29.60 47.52
N VAL A 119 -6.58 -29.23 46.88
CA VAL A 119 -6.55 -28.94 45.44
C VAL A 119 -6.55 -30.23 44.62
N LEU A 120 -5.87 -31.28 45.10
CA LEU A 120 -5.79 -32.59 44.46
C LEU A 120 -7.14 -33.33 44.47
N GLU A 121 -7.79 -33.43 45.63
CA GLU A 121 -9.05 -34.17 45.79
C GLU A 121 -10.20 -33.51 45.02
N ASN A 122 -10.18 -32.19 44.89
CA ASN A 122 -11.20 -31.44 44.17
C ASN A 122 -10.86 -31.20 42.68
N ASN A 123 -9.75 -31.76 42.18
CA ASN A 123 -9.30 -31.68 40.79
C ASN A 123 -9.33 -30.24 40.21
N LEU A 124 -8.85 -29.28 41.01
CA LEU A 124 -8.94 -27.86 40.67
C LEU A 124 -7.85 -27.46 39.68
N GLY A 125 -8.25 -27.15 38.45
CA GLY A 125 -7.37 -26.59 37.41
C GLY A 125 -7.57 -25.09 37.27
N ASN A 126 -6.46 -24.33 37.15
CA ASN A 126 -6.36 -22.89 36.80
C ASN A 126 -5.07 -22.27 37.36
N GLN A 127 -4.00 -23.07 37.39
CA GLN A 127 -2.70 -22.65 37.87
C GLN A 127 -2.07 -21.62 36.91
N PHE A 128 -1.32 -20.70 37.50
CA PHE A 128 -0.59 -19.66 36.78
C PHE A 128 0.80 -19.49 37.36
N THR A 129 1.73 -19.20 36.48
CA THR A 129 3.16 -19.14 36.78
C THR A 129 3.62 -17.69 36.90
N LYS A 130 4.81 -17.52 37.48
CA LYS A 130 5.51 -16.25 37.47
C LYS A 130 5.59 -15.70 36.04
N ASP A 131 5.26 -14.42 35.89
CA ASP A 131 5.21 -13.67 34.63
C ASP A 131 3.95 -13.86 33.79
N ASP A 132 2.98 -14.63 34.26
CA ASP A 132 1.65 -14.58 33.70
C ASP A 132 0.95 -13.27 34.09
N VAL A 133 0.03 -12.82 33.24
CA VAL A 133 -0.87 -11.70 33.52
C VAL A 133 -2.26 -12.28 33.76
N ILE A 134 -2.88 -11.88 34.86
CA ILE A 134 -4.25 -12.25 35.18
C ILE A 134 -5.13 -11.02 35.36
N VAL A 135 -6.44 -11.21 35.25
CA VAL A 135 -7.43 -10.17 35.49
C VAL A 135 -8.18 -10.50 36.78
N LEU A 136 -8.18 -9.55 37.72
CA LEU A 136 -9.02 -9.58 38.90
C LEU A 136 -10.22 -8.66 38.67
N GLU A 137 -11.43 -9.20 38.80
CA GLU A 137 -12.66 -8.42 38.79
C GLU A 137 -13.01 -7.93 40.19
N ASN A 138 -13.93 -6.96 40.26
CA ASN A 138 -14.50 -6.50 41.53
C ASN A 138 -15.01 -7.70 42.35
N LEU A 139 -14.82 -7.62 43.66
CA LEU A 139 -15.30 -8.67 44.56
C LEU A 139 -16.83 -8.79 44.48
N PRO A 140 -17.37 -10.02 44.46
CA PRO A 140 -18.79 -10.25 44.70
C PRO A 140 -19.10 -9.96 46.18
N LYS A 141 -20.37 -9.95 46.57
CA LYS A 141 -20.73 -9.74 47.99
C LYS A 141 -20.02 -10.74 48.89
N GLU A 142 -19.73 -10.35 50.12
CA GLU A 142 -19.01 -11.17 51.10
C GLU A 142 -19.60 -12.59 51.25
N GLU A 143 -20.93 -12.69 51.24
CA GLU A 143 -21.70 -13.94 51.33
C GLU A 143 -21.58 -14.85 50.08
N ASP A 144 -21.23 -14.27 48.93
CA ASP A 144 -21.13 -14.97 47.64
C ASP A 144 -19.74 -15.57 47.41
N ILE A 145 -18.77 -15.30 48.30
CA ILE A 145 -17.42 -15.84 48.24
C ILE A 145 -17.45 -17.33 48.59
N LYS A 146 -16.90 -18.16 47.71
CA LYS A 146 -16.96 -19.62 47.82
C LYS A 146 -15.60 -20.22 48.12
N LEU A 147 -15.65 -21.41 48.71
CA LEU A 147 -14.48 -22.27 48.80
C LEU A 147 -13.91 -22.49 47.40
N PHE A 148 -12.59 -22.40 47.29
CA PHE A 148 -11.81 -22.55 46.05
C PHE A 148 -11.78 -21.37 45.08
N ASP A 149 -12.43 -20.25 45.40
CA ASP A 149 -12.23 -19.00 44.65
C ASP A 149 -10.78 -18.54 44.77
N ILE A 150 -10.24 -17.95 43.70
CA ILE A 150 -8.89 -17.36 43.70
C ILE A 150 -9.06 -15.85 43.87
N ILE A 151 -8.50 -15.30 44.94
CA ILE A 151 -8.68 -13.90 45.32
C ILE A 151 -7.31 -13.26 45.55
N GLY A 152 -7.14 -12.05 45.02
CA GLY A 152 -6.04 -11.17 45.41
C GLY A 152 -6.38 -10.46 46.71
N TYR A 153 -5.50 -10.52 47.70
CA TYR A 153 -5.64 -9.82 48.97
C TYR A 153 -4.32 -9.15 49.39
N TYR A 154 -4.40 -8.10 50.20
CA TYR A 154 -3.20 -7.43 50.70
C TYR A 154 -2.71 -8.12 51.99
N ASN A 155 -1.45 -8.54 52.00
CA ASN A 155 -0.81 -9.05 53.21
C ASN A 155 -0.04 -7.91 53.91
N PRO A 156 -0.51 -7.42 55.08
CA PRO A 156 0.10 -6.27 55.74
C PRO A 156 1.51 -6.57 56.30
N TYR A 157 1.79 -7.83 56.65
CA TYR A 157 3.09 -8.25 57.17
C TYR A 157 4.16 -8.27 56.06
N LEU A 158 3.80 -8.80 54.90
CA LEU A 158 4.70 -8.86 53.73
C LEU A 158 4.70 -7.57 52.90
N LYS A 159 3.74 -6.67 53.15
CA LYS A 159 3.48 -5.43 52.40
C LYS A 159 3.35 -5.66 50.90
N LYS A 160 2.62 -6.73 50.53
CA LYS A 160 2.45 -7.19 49.15
C LYS A 160 1.07 -7.77 48.95
N THR A 161 0.56 -7.66 47.73
CA THR A 161 -0.61 -8.40 47.28
C THR A 161 -0.26 -9.87 47.06
N ILE A 162 -1.08 -10.75 47.61
CA ILE A 162 -0.99 -12.21 47.46
C ILE A 162 -2.24 -12.67 46.74
N ILE A 163 -2.10 -13.59 45.80
CA ILE A 163 -3.20 -14.12 45.00
C ILE A 163 -3.21 -15.62 45.20
N HIS A 164 -4.12 -16.10 46.03
CA HIS A 164 -4.20 -17.49 46.46
C HIS A 164 -5.66 -17.96 46.51
N ARG A 165 -5.85 -19.25 46.73
CA ARG A 165 -7.16 -19.90 46.75
C ARG A 165 -7.77 -19.87 48.15
N VAL A 166 -9.08 -19.60 48.26
CA VAL A 166 -9.85 -19.72 49.50
C VAL A 166 -9.91 -21.20 49.91
N VAL A 167 -9.41 -21.52 51.10
CA VAL A 167 -9.41 -22.88 51.66
C VAL A 167 -10.19 -23.02 52.96
N GLU A 168 -10.62 -21.90 53.55
CA GLU A 168 -11.40 -21.88 54.78
C GLU A 168 -12.20 -20.58 54.85
N ILE A 169 -13.48 -20.70 55.19
CA ILE A 169 -14.36 -19.57 55.50
C ILE A 169 -14.72 -19.71 56.98
N ILE A 170 -14.43 -18.67 57.75
CA ILE A 170 -14.56 -18.61 59.20
C ILE A 170 -15.62 -17.56 59.50
N GLU A 171 -16.72 -17.98 60.10
CA GLU A 171 -17.79 -17.08 60.54
C GLU A 171 -17.51 -16.64 61.97
N ASN A 172 -17.44 -15.32 62.19
CA ASN A 172 -17.25 -14.71 63.49
C ASN A 172 -18.37 -13.68 63.75
N GLU A 173 -18.56 -13.26 65.01
CA GLU A 173 -19.54 -12.22 65.38
C GLU A 173 -19.32 -10.88 64.64
N ALA A 174 -18.13 -10.66 64.07
CA ALA A 174 -17.73 -9.47 63.34
C ALA A 174 -17.79 -9.58 61.80
N GLY A 175 -18.31 -10.69 61.25
CA GLY A 175 -18.39 -10.95 59.80
C GLY A 175 -17.62 -12.20 59.35
N LEU A 176 -17.48 -12.39 58.04
CA LEU A 176 -16.71 -13.51 57.48
C LEU A 176 -15.22 -13.19 57.46
N SER A 177 -14.43 -14.23 57.68
CA SER A 177 -12.97 -14.18 57.62
C SER A 177 -12.47 -15.36 56.83
N PHE A 178 -11.38 -15.19 56.10
CA PHE A 178 -10.96 -16.13 55.07
C PHE A 178 -9.52 -16.55 55.29
N ARG A 179 -9.25 -17.84 55.05
CA ARG A 179 -7.89 -18.38 55.00
C ARG A 179 -7.58 -18.83 53.59
N PHE A 180 -6.37 -18.48 53.14
CA PHE A 180 -5.90 -18.72 51.79
C PHE A 180 -4.77 -19.76 51.77
N GLN A 181 -4.57 -20.39 50.62
CA GLN A 181 -3.40 -21.23 50.36
C GLN A 181 -3.01 -21.13 48.89
N GLY A 182 -1.70 -21.01 48.62
CA GLY A 182 -1.17 -21.16 47.28
C GLY A 182 -1.18 -22.62 46.85
N ASP A 183 -1.61 -22.92 45.62
CA ASP A 183 -1.70 -24.30 45.12
C ASP A 183 -0.36 -25.05 45.20
N ALA A 184 0.77 -24.34 45.03
CA ALA A 184 2.13 -24.89 45.10
C ALA A 184 2.68 -24.95 46.53
N ASN A 185 1.98 -24.39 47.52
CA ASN A 185 2.43 -24.34 48.91
C ASN A 185 1.91 -25.57 49.69
N PRO A 186 2.74 -26.17 50.57
CA PRO A 186 2.35 -27.33 51.36
C PRO A 186 1.46 -26.99 52.57
N SER A 187 1.34 -25.71 52.92
CA SER A 187 0.61 -25.24 54.10
C SER A 187 -0.22 -23.99 53.78
N LYS A 188 -1.31 -23.81 54.53
CA LYS A 188 -2.16 -22.62 54.48
C LYS A 188 -1.36 -21.36 54.84
N ASP A 189 -1.80 -20.21 54.33
CA ASP A 189 -1.25 -18.92 54.70
C ASP A 189 -1.52 -18.63 56.19
N SER A 190 -0.54 -18.02 56.86
CA SER A 190 -0.62 -17.75 58.30
C SER A 190 -1.56 -16.60 58.66
N VAL A 191 -1.98 -15.81 57.67
CA VAL A 191 -2.81 -14.62 57.86
C VAL A 191 -4.28 -14.99 57.65
N ILE A 192 -5.13 -14.54 58.58
CA ILE A 192 -6.58 -14.53 58.40
C ILE A 192 -6.94 -13.17 57.81
N VAL A 193 -7.70 -13.19 56.72
CA VAL A 193 -7.97 -12.01 55.88
C VAL A 193 -9.45 -11.67 55.98
N LYS A 194 -9.76 -10.39 56.18
CA LYS A 194 -11.13 -9.87 56.14
C LYS A 194 -11.53 -9.47 54.73
N TYR A 195 -12.83 -9.38 54.46
CA TYR A 195 -13.35 -8.94 53.17
C TYR A 195 -12.76 -7.57 52.73
N ASP A 196 -12.62 -6.62 53.66
CA ASP A 196 -12.07 -5.29 53.39
C ASP A 196 -10.60 -5.28 52.92
N ASP A 197 -9.83 -6.34 53.22
CA ASP A 197 -8.42 -6.47 52.81
C ASP A 197 -8.27 -7.19 51.45
N MET A 198 -9.38 -7.64 50.86
CA MET A 198 -9.42 -8.25 49.54
C MET A 198 -9.46 -7.19 48.45
N ILE A 199 -8.89 -7.54 47.29
CA ILE A 199 -8.68 -6.62 46.18
C ILE A 199 -9.59 -6.98 44.99
N GLY A 200 -9.72 -8.27 44.68
CA GLY A 200 -10.52 -8.73 43.55
C GLY A 200 -10.48 -10.24 43.36
N ILE A 201 -11.46 -10.77 42.62
CA ILE A 201 -11.63 -12.19 42.32
C ILE A 201 -11.09 -12.50 40.92
N TYR A 202 -10.39 -13.63 40.78
CA TYR A 202 -9.86 -14.06 39.49
C TYR A 202 -10.98 -14.55 38.57
N ASN A 203 -11.07 -13.98 37.37
CA ASN A 203 -12.13 -14.27 36.41
C ASN A 203 -11.82 -15.44 35.45
N GLY A 204 -10.71 -16.13 35.64
CA GLY A 204 -10.28 -17.24 34.77
C GLY A 204 -9.45 -16.82 33.55
N GLN A 205 -9.28 -15.52 33.27
CA GLN A 205 -8.47 -15.06 32.14
C GLN A 205 -6.99 -14.94 32.52
N LYS A 206 -6.15 -15.68 31.80
CA LYS A 206 -4.69 -15.67 31.94
C LYS A 206 -4.04 -15.41 30.59
N TYR A 207 -3.04 -14.53 30.57
CA TYR A 207 -2.17 -14.30 29.43
C TYR A 207 -0.74 -14.71 29.77
N GLU A 208 -0.28 -15.76 29.11
CA GLU A 208 0.98 -16.41 29.45
C GLU A 208 2.18 -15.53 29.10
N LYS A 209 3.13 -15.41 30.04
CA LYS A 209 4.44 -14.75 29.86
C LYS A 209 4.42 -13.25 29.51
N LEU A 210 3.25 -12.62 29.32
CA LEU A 210 3.14 -11.18 29.02
C LEU A 210 3.61 -10.29 30.18
N GLY A 211 3.67 -10.81 31.40
CA GLY A 211 4.12 -10.09 32.58
C GLY A 211 5.59 -9.68 32.52
N SER A 212 6.41 -10.42 31.77
CA SER A 212 7.80 -10.03 31.47
C SER A 212 7.88 -8.73 30.68
N ILE A 213 7.02 -8.57 29.67
CA ILE A 213 6.91 -7.36 28.84
C ILE A 213 6.39 -6.19 29.68
N VAL A 214 5.34 -6.41 30.48
CA VAL A 214 4.78 -5.37 31.36
C VAL A 214 5.82 -4.87 32.37
N ARG A 215 6.56 -5.79 33.02
CA ARG A 215 7.63 -5.39 33.95
C ARG A 215 8.80 -4.71 33.26
N PHE A 216 9.16 -5.14 32.06
CA PHE A 216 10.18 -4.46 31.26
C PHE A 216 9.73 -3.03 30.95
N ALA A 217 8.53 -2.84 30.39
CA ALA A 217 7.99 -1.52 30.06
C ALA A 217 7.86 -0.56 31.26
N ARG A 218 7.60 -1.10 32.46
CA ARG A 218 7.59 -0.36 33.73
C ARG A 218 8.98 -0.10 34.33
N SER A 219 10.03 -0.70 33.78
CA SER A 219 11.39 -0.51 34.31
C SER A 219 11.96 0.85 33.89
N PRO A 220 12.68 1.56 34.79
CA PRO A 220 13.33 2.83 34.43
C PRO A 220 14.29 2.69 33.24
N PHE A 221 14.95 1.54 33.12
CA PHE A 221 15.86 1.26 32.02
C PHE A 221 15.15 1.17 30.67
N ALA A 222 14.01 0.45 30.60
CA ALA A 222 13.25 0.40 29.36
C ALA A 222 12.72 1.77 28.94
N MET A 223 12.28 2.59 29.90
CA MET A 223 11.84 3.96 29.61
C MET A 223 12.99 4.78 29.00
N MET A 224 14.19 4.71 29.57
CA MET A 224 15.36 5.39 29.01
C MET A 224 15.67 4.93 27.58
N VAL A 225 15.62 3.62 27.31
CA VAL A 225 15.83 3.07 25.96
C VAL A 225 14.75 3.57 25.00
N MET A 226 13.47 3.56 25.40
CA MET A 226 12.38 4.06 24.57
C MET A 226 12.50 5.56 24.28
N ILE A 227 12.93 6.37 25.25
CA ILE A 227 13.20 7.80 25.07
C ILE A 227 14.35 8.01 24.07
N VAL A 228 15.42 7.21 24.12
CA VAL A 228 16.50 7.29 23.13
C VAL A 228 16.00 6.92 21.74
N ILE A 229 15.22 5.84 21.60
CA ILE A 229 14.64 5.45 20.31
C ILE A 229 13.74 6.58 19.77
N LEU A 230 12.89 7.17 20.62
CA LEU A 230 12.05 8.32 20.25
C LEU A 230 12.90 9.50 19.76
N TYR A 231 13.98 9.81 20.50
CA TYR A 231 14.92 10.86 20.13
C TYR A 231 15.55 10.59 18.76
N ILE A 232 16.02 9.37 18.50
CA ILE A 232 16.65 8.99 17.22
C ILE A 232 15.66 9.18 16.07
N VAL A 233 14.44 8.67 16.19
CA VAL A 233 13.41 8.77 15.14
C VAL A 233 13.08 10.24 14.86
N ILE A 234 12.85 11.05 15.89
CA ILE A 234 12.56 12.49 15.72
C ILE A 234 13.75 13.22 15.08
N PHE A 235 14.97 12.91 15.53
CA PHE A 235 16.17 13.60 15.07
C PHE A 235 16.53 13.23 13.63
N GLU A 236 16.36 11.98 13.23
CA GLU A 236 16.51 11.51 11.86
C GLU A 236 15.56 12.26 10.92
N GLU A 237 14.28 12.41 11.30
CA GLU A 237 13.29 13.14 10.51
C GLU A 237 13.65 14.63 10.35
N ILE A 238 14.19 15.28 11.39
CA ILE A 238 14.68 16.66 11.31
C ILE A 238 15.85 16.77 10.31
N ILE A 239 16.79 15.82 10.35
CA ILE A 239 17.93 15.77 9.42
C ILE A 239 17.45 15.54 7.99
N TYR A 240 16.57 14.56 7.79
CA TYR A 240 16.01 14.20 6.50
C TYR A 240 15.35 15.40 5.83
N ARG A 241 14.56 16.19 6.57
CA ARG A 241 13.95 17.44 6.05
C ARG A 241 14.97 18.45 5.57
N LYS A 242 16.12 18.58 6.24
CA LYS A 242 17.21 19.47 5.80
C LYS A 242 17.86 18.97 4.51
N ILE A 243 18.08 17.67 4.39
CA ILE A 243 18.65 17.03 3.18
C ILE A 243 17.69 17.20 2.00
N VAL A 244 16.40 16.89 2.17
CA VAL A 244 15.37 17.07 1.13
C VAL A 244 15.30 18.52 0.66
N LYS A 245 15.42 19.49 1.56
CA LYS A 245 15.46 20.91 1.19
C LYS A 245 16.68 21.23 0.32
N ALA A 246 17.85 20.68 0.63
CA ALA A 246 19.06 20.85 -0.18
C ALA A 246 18.93 20.19 -1.56
N ILE A 247 18.36 18.98 -1.63
CA ILE A 247 18.07 18.28 -2.89
C ILE A 247 17.14 19.12 -3.77
N LYS A 248 16.01 19.59 -3.23
CA LYS A 248 15.06 20.44 -3.98
C LYS A 248 15.69 21.72 -4.50
N ALA A 249 16.56 22.35 -3.70
CA ALA A 249 17.29 23.54 -4.13
C ALA A 249 18.25 23.23 -5.28
N ARG A 250 18.98 22.10 -5.21
CA ARG A 250 19.88 21.65 -6.28
C ARG A 250 19.11 21.27 -7.54
N GLU A 251 17.98 20.56 -7.40
CA GLU A 251 17.08 20.24 -8.51
C GLU A 251 16.59 21.50 -9.25
N ALA A 252 16.18 22.53 -8.52
CA ALA A 252 15.77 23.80 -9.13
C ALA A 252 16.91 24.47 -9.91
N LEU A 253 18.14 24.40 -9.39
CA LEU A 253 19.32 24.89 -10.11
C LEU A 253 19.57 24.07 -11.39
N LEU A 254 19.55 22.73 -11.30
CA LEU A 254 19.75 21.85 -12.45
C LEU A 254 18.70 22.08 -13.54
N ASN A 255 17.44 22.28 -13.16
CA ASN A 255 16.37 22.57 -14.12
C ASN A 255 16.56 23.92 -14.81
N ARG A 256 16.94 24.97 -14.06
CA ARG A 256 17.29 26.27 -14.66
C ARG A 256 18.49 26.16 -15.61
N TRP A 257 19.50 25.38 -15.24
CA TRP A 257 20.64 25.13 -16.11
C TRP A 257 20.21 24.44 -17.41
N LYS A 258 19.38 23.40 -17.33
CA LYS A 258 18.82 22.74 -18.52
C LYS A 258 18.01 23.69 -19.39
N GLU A 259 17.15 24.51 -18.79
CA GLU A 259 16.36 25.51 -19.50
C GLU A 259 17.27 26.56 -20.17
N SER A 260 18.31 27.04 -19.48
CA SER A 260 19.28 27.97 -20.06
C SER A 260 20.07 27.35 -21.22
N GLN A 261 20.42 26.07 -21.14
CA GLN A 261 21.06 25.34 -22.24
C GLN A 261 20.10 25.20 -23.43
N TYR A 262 18.84 24.82 -23.17
CA TYR A 262 17.81 24.77 -24.20
C TYR A 262 17.57 26.13 -24.86
N LEU A 263 17.57 27.23 -24.10
CA LEU A 263 17.42 28.58 -24.65
C LEU A 263 18.62 29.02 -25.51
N LEU A 264 19.83 28.54 -25.19
CA LEU A 264 21.04 28.79 -25.98
C LEU A 264 21.13 27.90 -27.22
N GLU A 265 20.52 26.71 -27.17
CA GLU A 265 20.44 25.74 -28.26
C GLU A 265 19.05 25.74 -28.93
N ALA A 266 18.24 26.78 -28.68
CA ALA A 266 16.85 26.81 -29.08
C ALA A 266 16.77 26.64 -30.60
N PRO A 267 15.95 25.70 -31.09
CA PRO A 267 15.76 25.53 -32.52
C PRO A 267 15.33 26.87 -33.12
N ASP A 268 15.83 27.16 -34.32
CA ASP A 268 15.41 28.33 -35.10
C ASP A 268 13.87 28.47 -35.00
N PRO A 269 13.30 29.66 -34.76
CA PRO A 269 11.85 29.84 -34.70
C PRO A 269 11.10 29.20 -35.87
N GLU A 270 11.74 29.05 -37.04
CA GLU A 270 11.18 28.31 -38.17
C GLU A 270 11.01 26.79 -37.91
N ILE A 271 11.92 26.18 -37.14
CA ILE A 271 11.88 24.76 -36.73
C ILE A 271 10.83 24.55 -35.62
N GLU A 272 10.65 25.49 -34.70
CA GLU A 272 9.63 25.40 -33.64
C GLU A 272 8.21 25.40 -34.22
N VAL A 273 7.96 26.30 -35.19
CA VAL A 273 6.72 26.32 -35.98
C VAL A 273 6.54 24.97 -36.70
N GLN A 274 7.58 24.43 -37.33
CA GLN A 274 7.49 23.11 -38.00
C GLN A 274 7.14 21.96 -37.05
N ILE A 275 7.68 21.95 -35.83
CA ILE A 275 7.37 20.92 -34.83
C ILE A 275 5.93 21.03 -34.37
N GLU A 276 5.43 22.24 -34.15
CA GLU A 276 4.04 22.50 -33.75
C GLU A 276 3.06 22.09 -34.86
N THR A 277 3.34 22.50 -36.11
CA THR A 277 2.63 22.07 -37.32
C THR A 277 2.60 20.54 -37.42
N LEU A 278 3.74 19.86 -37.25
CA LEU A 278 3.84 18.40 -37.35
C LEU A 278 3.06 17.68 -36.23
N ASN A 279 3.04 18.24 -35.01
CA ASN A 279 2.30 17.68 -33.89
C ASN A 279 0.79 17.81 -34.11
N GLU A 280 0.33 18.94 -34.65
CA GLU A 280 -1.08 19.14 -34.99
C GLU A 280 -1.50 18.24 -36.16
N GLN A 281 -0.67 18.09 -37.19
CA GLN A 281 -0.89 17.11 -38.27
C GLN A 281 -1.08 15.69 -37.71
N LYS A 282 -0.18 15.24 -36.83
CA LYS A 282 -0.28 13.91 -36.19
C LYS A 282 -1.53 13.77 -35.32
N ARG A 283 -1.97 14.84 -34.67
CA ARG A 283 -3.18 14.83 -33.85
C ARG A 283 -4.42 14.63 -34.71
N ILE A 284 -4.54 15.40 -35.79
CA ILE A 284 -5.65 15.31 -36.74
C ILE A 284 -5.66 13.95 -37.44
N GLU A 285 -4.50 13.44 -37.88
CA GLU A 285 -4.37 12.08 -38.45
C GLU A 285 -4.88 11.00 -37.48
N ASN A 286 -4.58 11.11 -36.19
CA ASN A 286 -5.05 10.16 -35.19
C ASN A 286 -6.56 10.26 -34.93
N GLU A 287 -7.15 11.45 -35.01
CA GLU A 287 -8.60 11.62 -34.93
C GLU A 287 -9.30 11.03 -36.16
N LEU A 288 -8.76 11.28 -37.35
CA LEU A 288 -9.24 10.67 -38.61
C LEU A 288 -9.20 9.13 -38.55
N LYS A 289 -8.10 8.55 -38.05
CA LYS A 289 -8.00 7.10 -37.86
C LYS A 289 -9.06 6.55 -36.92
N LYS A 290 -9.32 7.23 -35.79
CA LYS A 290 -10.39 6.83 -34.86
C LYS A 290 -11.78 6.90 -35.50
N MET A 291 -12.04 7.93 -36.31
CA MET A 291 -13.32 8.08 -37.02
C MET A 291 -13.52 6.96 -38.06
N ARG A 292 -12.44 6.52 -38.72
CA ARG A 292 -12.42 5.50 -39.79
C ARG A 292 -12.34 4.06 -39.28
N ALA A 293 -11.88 3.83 -38.05
CA ALA A 293 -11.64 2.50 -37.51
C ALA A 293 -12.84 1.53 -37.68
N GLY A 294 -12.62 0.46 -38.43
CA GLY A 294 -13.59 -0.61 -38.70
C GLY A 294 -14.78 -0.19 -39.56
N LYS A 295 -14.67 0.92 -40.29
CA LYS A 295 -15.74 1.48 -41.12
C LYS A 295 -15.37 1.49 -42.60
N TYR A 296 -16.33 1.88 -43.43
CA TYR A 296 -16.11 2.17 -44.85
C TYR A 296 -16.51 3.59 -45.19
N GLU A 297 -15.94 4.09 -46.28
CA GLU A 297 -16.18 5.44 -46.80
C GLU A 297 -16.37 5.38 -48.31
N ILE A 298 -17.40 6.06 -48.83
CA ILE A 298 -17.60 6.26 -50.27
C ILE A 298 -17.11 7.65 -50.62
N ILE A 299 -16.13 7.71 -51.52
CA ILE A 299 -15.48 8.95 -51.94
C ILE A 299 -15.87 9.24 -53.39
N GLU A 300 -16.21 10.49 -53.68
CA GLU A 300 -16.39 11.01 -55.04
C GLU A 300 -15.07 11.60 -55.55
N ASP A 301 -14.64 11.14 -56.72
CA ASP A 301 -13.40 11.54 -57.38
C ASP A 301 -13.66 11.63 -58.89
N ASP A 302 -13.46 12.82 -59.50
CA ASP A 302 -13.71 13.11 -60.92
C ASP A 302 -15.07 12.60 -61.47
N SER A 303 -16.17 12.90 -60.75
CA SER A 303 -17.54 12.45 -61.08
C SER A 303 -17.72 10.92 -61.13
N LYS A 304 -16.84 10.18 -60.45
CA LYS A 304 -16.96 8.74 -60.20
C LYS A 304 -16.89 8.46 -58.70
N TYR A 305 -17.42 7.31 -58.30
CA TYR A 305 -17.51 6.89 -56.91
C TYR A 305 -16.66 5.67 -56.65
N ARG A 306 -15.97 5.64 -55.52
CA ARG A 306 -15.25 4.44 -55.05
C ARG A 306 -15.41 4.29 -53.54
N PHE A 307 -15.33 3.07 -53.05
CA PHE A 307 -15.34 2.82 -51.61
C PHE A 307 -13.95 2.45 -51.11
N GLN A 308 -13.68 2.81 -49.86
CA GLN A 308 -12.52 2.40 -49.09
C GLN A 308 -12.98 1.69 -47.82
N LEU A 309 -12.28 0.63 -47.44
CA LEU A 309 -12.47 -0.08 -46.18
C LEU A 309 -11.27 0.18 -45.27
N TYR A 310 -11.54 0.40 -43.99
CA TYR A 310 -10.53 0.65 -42.98
C TYR A 310 -10.48 -0.47 -41.95
N ASP A 311 -9.28 -0.79 -41.46
CA ASP A 311 -9.11 -1.73 -40.35
C ASP A 311 -9.56 -1.12 -39.02
N PHE A 312 -9.50 -1.90 -37.96
CA PHE A 312 -9.85 -1.46 -36.60
C PHE A 312 -8.90 -0.39 -36.03
N GLU A 313 -7.79 -0.10 -36.70
CA GLU A 313 -6.85 0.97 -36.36
C GLU A 313 -7.07 2.23 -37.22
N GLY A 314 -8.00 2.20 -38.18
CA GLY A 314 -8.33 3.30 -39.08
C GLY A 314 -7.44 3.40 -40.32
N GLU A 315 -6.61 2.39 -40.59
CA GLU A 315 -5.76 2.31 -41.78
C GLU A 315 -6.50 1.66 -42.94
N ILE A 316 -6.15 2.04 -44.16
CA ILE A 316 -6.83 1.54 -45.35
C ILE A 316 -6.51 0.06 -45.57
N LEU A 317 -7.54 -0.78 -45.56
CA LEU A 317 -7.45 -2.20 -45.91
C LEU A 317 -7.51 -2.43 -47.41
N CYS A 318 -8.49 -1.82 -48.08
CA CYS A 318 -8.65 -1.97 -49.52
C CYS A 318 -9.46 -0.83 -50.16
N ARG A 319 -9.28 -0.64 -51.46
CA ARG A 319 -9.99 0.35 -52.27
C ARG A 319 -10.61 -0.30 -53.50
N SER A 320 -11.81 0.10 -53.84
CA SER A 320 -12.48 -0.33 -55.07
C SER A 320 -11.96 0.42 -56.31
N GLU A 321 -12.19 -0.15 -57.49
CA GLU A 321 -12.25 0.60 -58.75
C GLU A 321 -13.32 1.70 -58.69
N SER A 322 -13.23 2.68 -59.59
CA SER A 322 -14.19 3.78 -59.68
C SER A 322 -15.44 3.39 -60.49
N TYR A 323 -16.61 3.78 -60.00
CA TYR A 323 -17.93 3.49 -60.57
C TYR A 323 -18.66 4.76 -60.98
N SER A 324 -19.59 4.66 -61.92
CA SER A 324 -20.34 5.82 -62.43
C SER A 324 -21.50 6.26 -61.53
N SER A 325 -21.78 5.55 -60.42
CA SER A 325 -22.89 5.85 -59.51
C SER A 325 -22.65 5.26 -58.12
N ILE A 326 -23.08 5.98 -57.08
CA ILE A 326 -23.09 5.52 -55.68
C ILE A 326 -23.80 4.17 -55.53
N LYS A 327 -24.94 3.98 -56.23
CA LYS A 327 -25.69 2.71 -56.20
C LYS A 327 -24.88 1.52 -56.69
N GLN A 328 -24.00 1.73 -57.69
CA GLN A 328 -23.09 0.69 -58.15
C GLN A 328 -22.01 0.41 -57.10
N CYS A 329 -21.50 1.44 -56.44
CA CYS A 329 -20.51 1.35 -55.38
C CYS A 329 -21.05 0.54 -54.18
N GLU A 330 -22.24 0.88 -53.68
CA GLU A 330 -22.93 0.15 -52.60
C GLU A 330 -23.22 -1.30 -52.96
N TYR A 331 -23.73 -1.55 -54.16
CA TYR A 331 -23.98 -2.91 -54.64
C TYR A 331 -22.68 -3.73 -54.63
N ARG A 332 -21.56 -3.12 -55.04
CA ARG A 332 -20.26 -3.77 -55.05
C ARG A 332 -19.72 -4.03 -53.65
N LEU A 333 -19.89 -3.09 -52.72
CA LEU A 333 -19.54 -3.26 -51.31
C LEU A 333 -20.31 -4.45 -50.69
N ARG A 334 -21.62 -4.56 -50.93
CA ARG A 334 -22.44 -5.69 -50.43
C ARG A 334 -22.04 -7.03 -51.05
N SER A 335 -21.59 -7.04 -52.31
CA SER A 335 -21.13 -8.25 -53.01
C SER A 335 -19.70 -8.67 -52.65
N LEU A 336 -19.01 -7.90 -51.79
CA LEU A 336 -17.60 -8.13 -51.46
C LEU A 336 -17.41 -9.39 -50.63
N ALA A 337 -18.24 -9.61 -49.60
CA ALA A 337 -18.19 -10.80 -48.76
C ALA A 337 -18.34 -12.09 -49.60
N GLN A 338 -19.34 -12.11 -50.50
CA GLN A 338 -19.53 -13.22 -51.44
C GLN A 338 -18.31 -13.42 -52.37
N THR A 339 -17.65 -12.33 -52.78
CA THR A 339 -16.44 -12.41 -53.62
C THR A 339 -15.25 -13.05 -52.89
N VAL A 340 -15.12 -12.79 -51.58
CA VAL A 340 -14.10 -13.41 -50.73
C VAL A 340 -14.43 -14.88 -50.45
N GLU A 341 -15.70 -15.18 -50.13
CA GLU A 341 -16.20 -16.54 -49.87
C GLU A 341 -16.05 -17.47 -51.08
N GLU A 342 -16.36 -16.97 -52.29
CA GLU A 342 -16.18 -17.69 -53.55
C GLU A 342 -14.69 -17.84 -53.96
N GLY A 343 -13.75 -17.32 -53.17
CA GLY A 343 -12.31 -17.44 -53.42
C GLY A 343 -11.82 -16.64 -54.62
N ARG A 344 -12.54 -15.58 -55.04
CA ARG A 344 -12.20 -14.78 -56.23
C ARG A 344 -11.13 -13.72 -55.95
N TYR A 345 -10.02 -14.13 -55.33
CA TYR A 345 -8.90 -13.25 -54.99
C TYR A 345 -7.54 -13.91 -55.21
N GLU A 346 -6.49 -13.09 -55.29
CA GLU A 346 -5.10 -13.50 -55.40
C GLU A 346 -4.24 -12.65 -54.44
N ILE A 347 -3.40 -13.30 -53.64
CA ILE A 347 -2.34 -12.63 -52.90
C ILE A 347 -1.05 -12.82 -53.69
N TYR A 348 -0.59 -11.76 -54.35
CA TYR A 348 0.62 -11.80 -55.15
C TYR A 348 1.73 -11.00 -54.47
N LYS A 349 2.98 -11.36 -54.79
CA LYS A 349 4.18 -10.66 -54.33
C LYS A 349 4.73 -9.83 -55.48
N ASP A 350 4.87 -8.52 -55.28
CA ASP A 350 5.45 -7.63 -56.27
C ASP A 350 6.99 -7.71 -56.27
N ARG A 351 7.64 -7.15 -57.31
CA ARG A 351 9.09 -7.06 -57.50
C ARG A 351 9.81 -6.37 -56.34
N ARG A 352 9.12 -5.50 -55.59
CA ARG A 352 9.63 -4.84 -54.38
C ARG A 352 9.55 -5.70 -53.11
N GLY A 353 9.09 -6.95 -53.24
CA GLY A 353 9.00 -7.89 -52.13
C GLY A 353 7.79 -7.71 -51.20
N VAL A 354 6.87 -6.81 -51.55
CA VAL A 354 5.61 -6.57 -50.82
C VAL A 354 4.48 -7.45 -51.36
N TYR A 355 3.57 -7.83 -50.48
CA TYR A 355 2.40 -8.65 -50.75
C TYR A 355 1.17 -7.77 -50.89
N GLN A 356 0.32 -8.03 -51.88
CA GLN A 356 -0.90 -7.27 -52.10
C GLN A 356 -2.04 -8.20 -52.51
N ILE A 357 -3.25 -7.85 -52.06
CA ILE A 357 -4.48 -8.59 -52.36
C ILE A 357 -5.12 -7.96 -53.59
N LYS A 358 -5.46 -8.77 -54.60
CA LYS A 358 -6.32 -8.38 -55.72
C LYS A 358 -7.56 -9.24 -55.71
N MET A 359 -8.72 -8.61 -55.85
CA MET A 359 -9.99 -9.32 -55.95
C MET A 359 -10.62 -9.06 -57.30
N TYR A 360 -11.28 -10.08 -57.84
CA TYR A 360 -11.78 -10.07 -59.21
C TYR A 360 -13.28 -10.35 -59.27
N THR A 361 -13.93 -9.76 -60.26
CA THR A 361 -15.28 -10.14 -60.70
C THR A 361 -15.30 -11.57 -61.25
N ALA A 362 -16.50 -12.16 -61.39
CA ALA A 362 -16.69 -13.48 -62.03
C ALA A 362 -16.04 -13.57 -63.43
N ASN A 363 -15.99 -12.45 -64.16
CA ASN A 363 -15.38 -12.34 -65.48
C ASN A 363 -13.87 -12.00 -65.43
N LYS A 364 -13.19 -12.21 -64.30
CA LYS A 364 -11.75 -11.95 -64.08
C LYS A 364 -11.29 -10.50 -64.25
N ARG A 365 -12.20 -9.52 -64.24
CA ARG A 365 -11.84 -8.09 -64.16
C ARG A 365 -11.53 -7.69 -62.72
N LEU A 366 -10.47 -6.91 -62.50
CA LEU A 366 -10.09 -6.37 -61.19
C LEU A 366 -11.26 -5.55 -60.60
N LEU A 367 -11.54 -5.79 -59.32
CA LEU A 367 -12.62 -5.17 -58.57
C LEU A 367 -12.07 -4.29 -57.45
N ILE A 368 -11.15 -4.85 -56.67
CA ILE A 368 -10.59 -4.23 -55.47
C ILE A 368 -9.10 -4.50 -55.40
N LEU A 369 -8.39 -3.49 -54.93
CA LEU A 369 -6.97 -3.53 -54.63
C LEU A 369 -6.78 -3.34 -53.12
N GLY A 370 -6.19 -4.34 -52.47
CA GLY A 370 -5.82 -4.29 -51.05
C GLY A 370 -4.57 -3.44 -50.81
N ALA A 371 -4.33 -3.08 -49.57
CA ALA A 371 -3.10 -2.43 -49.14
C ALA A 371 -1.86 -3.33 -49.35
N THR A 372 -0.69 -2.70 -49.40
CA THR A 372 0.58 -3.42 -49.53
C THR A 372 1.11 -3.82 -48.16
N HIS A 373 1.51 -5.08 -48.01
CA HIS A 373 2.01 -5.63 -46.75
C HIS A 373 3.43 -6.18 -46.92
N ARG A 374 4.26 -6.04 -45.89
CA ARG A 374 5.65 -6.55 -45.90
C ARG A 374 5.76 -8.08 -45.76
N SER A 375 4.68 -8.77 -45.42
CA SER A 375 4.70 -10.22 -45.21
C SER A 375 3.41 -10.89 -45.68
N LEU A 376 3.52 -12.15 -46.11
CA LEU A 376 2.37 -12.98 -46.48
C LEU A 376 1.38 -13.16 -45.32
N LYS A 377 1.90 -13.27 -44.09
CA LYS A 377 1.07 -13.40 -42.89
C LYS A 377 0.14 -12.20 -42.71
N LYS A 378 0.69 -10.98 -42.77
CA LYS A 378 -0.10 -9.73 -42.68
C LYS A 378 -1.12 -9.60 -43.81
N ALA A 379 -0.78 -10.02 -45.03
CA ALA A 379 -1.73 -10.01 -46.13
C ALA A 379 -2.90 -10.99 -45.91
N LYS A 380 -2.66 -12.15 -45.29
CA LYS A 380 -3.74 -13.08 -44.90
C LYS A 380 -4.61 -12.53 -43.77
N GLU A 381 -4.01 -11.86 -42.78
CA GLU A 381 -4.74 -11.20 -41.70
C GLU A 381 -5.64 -10.06 -42.24
N ALA A 382 -5.11 -9.24 -43.16
CA ALA A 382 -5.89 -8.19 -43.82
C ALA A 382 -7.06 -8.77 -44.65
N LEU A 383 -6.84 -9.90 -45.34
CA LEU A 383 -7.91 -10.59 -46.06
C LEU A 383 -9.04 -11.05 -45.12
N ALA A 384 -8.70 -11.63 -43.97
CA ALA A 384 -9.67 -12.06 -42.96
C ALA A 384 -10.46 -10.87 -42.37
N GLN A 385 -9.81 -9.72 -42.18
CA GLN A 385 -10.49 -8.50 -41.75
C GLN A 385 -11.44 -7.96 -42.83
N ILE A 386 -11.02 -7.98 -44.10
CA ILE A 386 -11.89 -7.59 -45.21
C ILE A 386 -13.12 -8.49 -45.26
N GLU A 387 -12.97 -9.80 -45.06
CA GLU A 387 -14.08 -10.75 -44.99
C GLU A 387 -15.07 -10.38 -43.88
N ALA A 388 -14.58 -10.18 -42.65
CA ALA A 388 -15.41 -9.86 -41.49
C ALA A 388 -16.17 -8.51 -41.63
N LEU A 389 -15.48 -7.48 -42.13
CA LEU A 389 -16.08 -6.16 -42.36
C LEU A 389 -17.08 -6.19 -43.53
N SER A 390 -16.81 -6.99 -44.57
CA SER A 390 -17.70 -7.12 -45.72
C SER A 390 -18.97 -7.91 -45.38
N GLN A 391 -18.88 -8.92 -44.51
CA GLN A 391 -20.05 -9.66 -44.03
C GLN A 391 -20.97 -8.73 -43.22
N SER A 392 -20.38 -7.91 -42.35
CA SER A 392 -21.11 -6.89 -41.59
C SER A 392 -21.83 -5.88 -42.51
N ALA A 393 -21.18 -5.47 -43.61
CA ALA A 393 -21.78 -4.59 -44.62
C ALA A 393 -22.88 -5.27 -45.46
N GLN A 394 -22.86 -6.60 -45.60
CA GLN A 394 -23.85 -7.38 -46.35
C GLN A 394 -25.17 -7.57 -45.56
N GLU A 395 -25.11 -7.65 -44.22
CA GLU A 395 -26.25 -7.94 -43.33
C GLU A 395 -27.22 -6.75 -43.08
N LEU A 396 -27.22 -5.72 -43.94
CA LEU A 396 -28.20 -4.63 -43.97
C LEU A 396 -28.23 -3.67 -42.75
N SER A 397 -27.11 -3.51 -42.01
CA SER A 397 -26.95 -2.43 -41.01
C SER A 397 -26.20 -1.21 -41.57
N LEU A 398 -26.61 -0.69 -42.75
CA LEU A 398 -25.84 0.34 -43.46
C LEU A 398 -25.59 1.64 -42.68
N ASN A 399 -26.48 2.02 -41.74
CA ASN A 399 -26.41 3.35 -41.12
C ASN A 399 -25.38 3.50 -39.98
N ASN A 400 -24.86 2.40 -39.40
CA ASN A 400 -23.95 2.48 -38.24
C ASN A 400 -22.46 2.27 -38.56
N GLN A 401 -22.13 1.92 -39.81
CA GLN A 401 -20.77 1.59 -40.24
C GLN A 401 -20.20 2.50 -41.34
N GLU A 402 -21.02 3.41 -41.87
CA GLU A 402 -20.54 4.47 -42.75
C GLU A 402 -19.87 5.57 -41.93
N VAL A 403 -18.77 6.10 -42.44
CA VAL A 403 -18.10 7.27 -41.86
C VAL A 403 -18.96 8.51 -42.10
N GLU A 404 -19.12 9.37 -41.09
CA GLU A 404 -19.80 10.66 -41.26
C GLU A 404 -18.91 11.58 -42.13
N VAL A 405 -19.25 11.65 -43.41
CA VAL A 405 -18.38 12.23 -44.46
C VAL A 405 -18.09 13.70 -44.22
N GLU A 406 -19.06 14.48 -43.73
CA GLU A 406 -18.88 15.92 -43.47
C GLU A 406 -17.84 16.19 -42.36
N ALA A 407 -17.86 15.40 -41.28
CA ALA A 407 -16.92 15.55 -40.17
C ALA A 407 -15.49 15.11 -40.55
N VAL A 408 -15.37 14.10 -41.43
CA VAL A 408 -14.06 13.67 -41.95
C VAL A 408 -13.53 14.66 -42.96
N LEU A 409 -14.35 15.18 -43.87
CA LEU A 409 -13.91 16.14 -44.89
C LEU A 409 -13.40 17.45 -44.26
N ASP A 410 -14.01 17.89 -43.15
CA ASP A 410 -13.58 19.07 -42.39
C ASP A 410 -12.17 18.89 -41.80
N GLN A 411 -11.90 17.74 -41.18
CA GLN A 411 -10.56 17.37 -40.68
C GLN A 411 -9.56 17.13 -41.83
N GLU A 412 -10.04 16.54 -42.94
CA GLU A 412 -9.48 16.49 -44.29
C GLU A 412 -8.80 17.79 -44.74
N GLN A 413 -9.64 18.82 -44.79
CA GLN A 413 -9.32 20.15 -45.29
C GLN A 413 -8.41 20.89 -44.33
N VAL A 414 -8.61 20.75 -43.01
CA VAL A 414 -7.71 21.31 -42.00
C VAL A 414 -6.31 20.71 -42.15
N LEU A 415 -6.20 19.38 -42.32
CA LEU A 415 -4.91 18.72 -42.53
C LEU A 415 -4.20 19.14 -43.83
N GLN A 416 -4.96 19.45 -44.89
CA GLN A 416 -4.40 19.95 -46.16
C GLN A 416 -3.97 21.43 -46.12
N THR A 417 -4.47 22.19 -45.14
CA THR A 417 -4.19 23.62 -44.97
C THR A 417 -3.01 23.88 -44.02
N ILE A 418 -2.65 22.88 -43.21
CA ILE A 418 -1.51 22.85 -42.28
C ILE A 418 -0.28 22.27 -42.98
#